data_AF-A0A4Y2F3E0-F1
#
_entry.id   AF-A0A4Y2F3E0-F1
#
_cell.length_a   1.000
_cell.length_b   1.000
_cell.length_c   1.000
_cell.angle_alpha   90.00
_cell.angle_beta   90.00
_cell.angle_gamma   90.00
#
_symmetry.space_group_name_H-M   'P 1'
#
loop_
_entity.id
_entity.type
_entity.pdbx_description
1 polymer ?
#
loop_
_entity_poly.entity_id
_entity_poly.type
_entity_poly.pdbx_seq_one_letter_code
_entity_poly.pdbx_strand_id
1 'polypeptide(L)'
;MIERAHRQIKAALMPIVLGAIAVDWVSALPLVLLGIRSSIKLDIGASSVELVYGTSFILPGEVLGNFRILKTQTEFLAELRRTVQQIRPVPATNHSINKVFVHPELLKSSRVFV
;
A
#
# COMPACT_ATOMS: atom_id res chain seq x y z
N MET A 1 -33.46 1.51 -17.67
CA MET A 1 -32.27 1.46 -16.78
C MET A 1 -31.01 0.99 -17.50
N ILE A 2 -31.04 -0.10 -18.28
CA ILE A 2 -29.86 -0.68 -18.95
C ILE A 2 -29.18 0.28 -19.94
N GLU A 3 -29.96 0.99 -20.76
CA GLU A 3 -29.39 1.94 -21.74
C GLU A 3 -28.58 3.05 -21.07
N ARG A 4 -29.03 3.55 -19.92
CA ARG A 4 -28.32 4.60 -19.16
C ARG A 4 -27.01 4.06 -18.61
N ALA A 5 -27.02 2.84 -18.07
CA ALA A 5 -25.81 2.17 -17.60
C ALA A 5 -24.80 1.95 -18.74
N HIS A 6 -25.26 1.47 -19.90
CA HIS A 6 -24.41 1.34 -21.09
C HIS A 6 -23.84 2.69 -21.55
N ARG A 7 -24.64 3.76 -21.53
CA ARG A 7 -24.16 5.12 -21.88
C ARG A 7 -23.05 5.57 -20.94
N GLN A 8 -23.21 5.35 -19.63
CA GLN A 8 -22.22 5.73 -18.63
C GLN A 8 -20.92 4.93 -18.80
N ILE A 9 -21.01 3.61 -19.03
CA ILE A 9 -19.85 2.76 -19.28
C ILE A 9 -19.09 3.22 -20.53
N LYS A 10 -19.82 3.46 -21.64
CA LYS A 10 -19.21 3.95 -22.89
C LYS A 10 -18.54 5.31 -22.69
N ALA A 11 -19.22 6.24 -22.01
CA ALA A 11 -18.68 7.57 -21.75
C ALA A 11 -17.39 7.53 -20.89
N ALA A 12 -17.33 6.64 -19.89
CA ALA A 12 -16.15 6.47 -19.05
C ALA A 12 -14.98 5.76 -19.76
N LEU A 13 -15.28 4.82 -20.68
CA LEU A 13 -14.26 4.14 -21.49
C LEU A 13 -13.70 5.00 -22.62
N MET A 14 -14.52 5.86 -23.23
CA MET A 14 -14.14 6.66 -24.39
C MET A 14 -12.85 7.48 -24.22
N PRO A 15 -12.62 8.24 -23.14
CA PRO A 15 -11.37 8.99 -22.97
C PRO A 15 -10.14 8.10 -22.75
N ILE A 16 -10.32 6.86 -22.25
CA ILE A 16 -9.24 5.88 -22.03
C ILE A 16 -8.84 5.24 -23.36
N VAL A 17 -9.83 4.88 -24.18
CA VAL A 17 -9.60 4.20 -25.47
C VAL A 17 -9.13 5.18 -26.55
N LEU A 18 -9.66 6.41 -26.55
CA LEU A 18 -9.34 7.44 -27.55
C LEU A 18 -8.16 8.35 -27.13
N GLY A 19 -7.60 8.13 -25.93
CA GLY A 19 -6.52 8.93 -25.36
C GLY A 19 -5.14 8.62 -25.95
N ALA A 20 -4.14 9.38 -25.51
CA ALA A 20 -2.75 9.28 -26.01
C ALA A 20 -2.09 7.91 -25.78
N ILE A 21 -2.59 7.14 -24.82
CA ILE A 21 -2.21 5.76 -24.57
C ILE A 21 -3.44 4.92 -24.91
N ALA A 22 -3.46 4.35 -26.11
CA ALA A 22 -4.54 3.47 -26.53
C ALA A 22 -4.51 2.19 -25.68
N VAL A 23 -5.29 2.17 -24.60
CA VAL A 23 -5.45 1.00 -23.73
C VAL A 23 -6.59 0.15 -24.29
N ASP A 24 -6.40 -1.16 -24.34
CA ASP A 24 -7.47 -2.08 -24.72
C ASP A 24 -8.65 -1.94 -23.76
N TRP A 25 -9.84 -1.76 -24.32
CA TRP A 25 -11.05 -1.48 -23.55
C TRP A 25 -11.42 -2.62 -22.59
N VAL A 26 -11.06 -3.87 -22.94
CA VAL A 26 -11.29 -5.04 -22.06
C VAL A 26 -10.44 -4.93 -20.79
N SER A 27 -9.19 -4.48 -20.94
CA SER A 27 -8.28 -4.31 -19.79
C SER A 27 -8.68 -3.14 -18.89
N ALA A 28 -9.27 -2.08 -19.45
CA ALA A 28 -9.75 -0.91 -18.70
C ALA A 28 -11.12 -1.14 -18.03
N LEU A 29 -11.93 -2.08 -18.55
CA LEU A 29 -13.31 -2.30 -18.12
C LEU A 29 -13.46 -2.57 -16.61
N PRO A 30 -12.65 -3.43 -15.96
CA PRO A 30 -12.78 -3.69 -14.52
C PRO A 30 -12.60 -2.42 -13.68
N LEU A 31 -11.65 -1.57 -14.07
CA LEU A 31 -11.37 -0.31 -13.36
C LEU A 31 -12.51 0.71 -13.54
N VAL A 32 -13.04 0.83 -14.76
CA VAL A 32 -14.20 1.69 -15.04
C VAL A 32 -15.43 1.25 -14.25
N LEU A 33 -15.71 -0.06 -14.23
CA LEU A 33 -16.84 -0.59 -13.46
C LEU A 33 -16.65 -0.39 -11.95
N LEU A 34 -15.43 -0.53 -11.45
CA LEU A 34 -15.10 -0.24 -10.05
C LEU A 34 -15.40 1.23 -9.72
N GLY A 35 -14.89 2.17 -10.54
CA GLY A 35 -15.12 3.60 -10.34
C GLY A 35 -16.60 3.99 -10.38
N ILE A 36 -17.38 3.40 -11.30
CA ILE A 36 -18.83 3.63 -11.36
C ILE A 36 -19.52 3.13 -10.07
N ARG A 37 -19.10 1.99 -9.54
CA ARG A 37 -19.71 1.38 -8.32
C ARG A 37 -19.32 2.10 -7.04
N SER A 38 -18.11 2.65 -6.96
CA SER A 38 -17.63 3.41 -5.80
C SER A 38 -18.01 4.89 -5.85
N SER A 39 -18.40 5.42 -7.02
CA SER A 39 -18.84 6.82 -7.11
C SER A 39 -20.13 7.07 -6.32
N ILE A 40 -20.14 8.14 -5.52
CA ILE A 40 -21.32 8.60 -4.80
C ILE A 40 -22.31 9.15 -5.82
N LYS A 41 -23.54 8.65 -5.77
CA LYS A 41 -24.63 9.14 -6.59
C LYS A 41 -25.36 10.25 -5.83
N LEU A 42 -25.23 11.49 -6.29
CA LEU A 42 -25.70 12.69 -5.55
C LEU A 42 -27.21 12.71 -5.28
N ASP A 43 -28.01 12.06 -6.12
CA ASP A 43 -29.46 11.94 -5.95
C ASP A 43 -29.85 11.05 -4.76
N ILE A 44 -29.02 10.05 -4.43
CA ILE A 44 -29.25 9.11 -3.32
C ILE A 44 -28.35 9.41 -2.12
N GLY A 45 -27.26 10.14 -2.33
CA GLY A 45 -26.25 10.43 -1.29
C GLY A 45 -25.39 9.22 -0.92
N ALA A 46 -25.45 8.13 -1.68
CA ALA A 46 -24.73 6.89 -1.43
C ALA A 46 -24.15 6.32 -2.73
N SER A 47 -23.08 5.52 -2.62
CA SER A 47 -22.51 4.75 -3.72
C SER A 47 -23.23 3.40 -3.90
N SER A 48 -23.11 2.79 -5.08
CA SER A 48 -23.74 1.48 -5.33
C SER A 48 -23.16 0.38 -4.44
N VAL A 49 -21.86 0.47 -4.13
CA VAL A 49 -21.19 -0.49 -3.25
C VAL A 49 -21.67 -0.36 -1.80
N GLU A 50 -21.91 0.86 -1.30
CA GLU A 50 -22.48 1.09 0.03
C GLU A 50 -23.91 0.56 0.13
N LEU A 51 -24.73 0.72 -0.91
CA LEU A 51 -26.10 0.21 -0.91
C LEU A 51 -26.16 -1.32 -0.93
N VAL A 52 -25.20 -1.99 -1.58
CA VAL A 52 -25.16 -3.45 -1.69
C VAL A 52 -24.54 -4.10 -0.46
N TYR A 53 -23.45 -3.53 0.07
CA TYR A 53 -22.67 -4.13 1.14
C TYR A 53 -22.88 -3.48 2.51
N GLY A 54 -23.56 -2.35 2.58
CA GLY A 54 -23.80 -1.61 3.83
C GLY A 54 -22.56 -0.89 4.38
N THR A 55 -21.44 -0.90 3.64
CA THR A 55 -20.15 -0.34 4.06
C THR A 55 -19.49 0.42 2.92
N SER A 56 -18.78 1.51 3.24
CA SER A 56 -17.95 2.23 2.28
C SER A 56 -16.78 1.37 1.79
N PHE A 57 -16.55 1.36 0.48
CA PHE A 57 -15.45 0.63 -0.12
C PHE A 57 -14.19 1.49 -0.10
N ILE A 58 -13.11 0.99 0.50
CA ILE A 58 -11.83 1.69 0.51
C ILE A 58 -11.08 1.34 -0.77
N LEU A 59 -10.91 2.31 -1.66
CA LEU A 59 -10.12 2.11 -2.88
C LEU A 59 -8.62 2.01 -2.53
N PRO A 60 -7.80 1.24 -3.28
CA PRO A 60 -6.36 1.17 -3.04
C PRO A 60 -5.66 2.54 -2.99
N GLY A 61 -6.15 3.53 -3.74
CA GLY A 61 -5.67 4.91 -3.72
C GLY A 61 -6.15 5.75 -2.52
N GLU A 62 -7.14 5.29 -1.77
CA GLU A 62 -7.60 5.90 -0.51
C GLU A 62 -6.88 5.29 0.70
N VAL A 63 -6.50 4.00 0.64
CA VAL A 63 -5.67 3.33 1.68
C VAL A 63 -4.28 3.95 1.75
N LEU A 64 -3.72 4.27 0.58
CA LEU A 64 -2.61 5.20 0.48
C LEU A 64 -3.18 6.58 0.80
N GLY A 65 -3.43 6.83 2.09
CA GLY A 65 -3.99 8.08 2.55
C GLY A 65 -3.26 9.23 1.89
N ASN A 66 -3.94 10.36 1.71
CA ASN A 66 -3.30 11.58 1.25
C ASN A 66 -2.05 11.81 2.12
N PHE A 67 -0.90 11.31 1.71
CA PHE A 67 0.40 11.86 2.02
C PHE A 67 0.38 13.13 1.22
N ARG A 68 -0.40 14.07 1.76
CA ARG A 68 -0.68 15.33 1.14
C ARG A 68 0.68 15.84 0.71
N ILE A 69 0.70 16.36 -0.49
CA ILE A 69 1.75 17.17 -1.12
C ILE A 69 2.20 18.37 -0.22
N LEU A 70 1.82 18.39 1.06
CA LEU A 70 2.15 19.36 2.09
C LEU A 70 3.51 19.12 2.75
N LYS A 71 4.13 17.94 2.59
CA LYS A 71 5.53 17.76 2.97
C LYS A 71 6.36 17.44 1.75
N THR A 72 7.32 18.30 1.46
CA THR A 72 8.39 18.00 0.49
C THR A 72 8.99 16.64 0.89
N GLN A 73 9.37 15.77 -0.04
CA GLN A 73 9.96 14.45 0.29
C GLN A 73 11.06 14.56 1.36
N THR A 74 11.83 15.64 1.33
CA THR A 74 12.86 16.00 2.31
C THR A 74 12.33 16.17 3.74
N GLU A 75 11.18 16.80 3.92
CA GLU A 75 10.56 17.04 5.24
C GLU A 75 9.99 15.74 5.82
N PHE A 76 9.38 14.91 4.98
CA PHE A 76 8.93 13.58 5.37
C PHE A 76 10.12 12.71 5.82
N LEU A 77 11.21 12.70 5.05
CA LEU A 77 12.43 11.95 5.40
C LEU A 77 13.07 12.47 6.70
N ALA A 78 13.08 13.79 6.91
CA ALA A 78 13.61 14.38 8.13
C ALA A 78 12.78 13.99 9.37
N GLU A 79 11.45 13.93 9.22
CA GLU A 79 10.55 13.49 10.28
C GLU A 79 10.70 12.00 10.57
N LEU A 80 10.68 11.16 9.53
CA LEU A 80 10.88 9.73 9.65
C LEU A 80 12.20 9.41 10.35
N ARG A 81 13.29 10.09 9.97
CA ARG A 81 14.60 9.92 10.60
C ARG A 81 14.59 10.32 12.07
N ARG A 82 13.92 11.43 12.43
CA ARG A 82 13.74 11.82 13.84
C ARG A 82 12.97 10.76 14.60
N THR A 83 11.85 10.27 14.07
CA THR A 83 11.03 9.26 14.71
C THR A 83 11.81 7.98 14.94
N VAL A 84 12.51 7.48 13.91
CA VAL A 84 13.35 6.27 14.02
C VAL A 84 14.49 6.46 15.02
N GLN A 85 15.12 7.64 15.09
CA GLN A 85 16.14 7.94 16.10
C GLN A 85 15.59 7.97 17.53
N GLN A 86 14.30 8.31 17.71
CA GLN A 86 13.64 8.29 19.01
C GLN A 86 13.21 6.88 19.43
N ILE A 87 13.10 5.94 18.50
CA ILE A 87 12.89 4.53 18.82
C ILE A 87 14.21 4.00 19.43
N ARG A 88 14.27 3.98 20.76
CA ARG A 88 15.35 3.30 21.46
C ARG A 88 15.09 1.80 21.38
N PRO A 89 16.07 0.98 20.97
CA PRO A 89 15.98 -0.46 21.13
C PRO A 89 15.73 -0.75 22.62
N VAL A 90 14.63 -1.43 22.92
CA VAL A 90 14.44 -2.02 24.24
C VAL A 90 15.57 -3.04 24.41
N PRO A 91 16.33 -3.03 25.51
CA PRO A 91 17.32 -4.07 25.76
C PRO A 91 16.59 -5.42 25.73
N ALA A 92 16.80 -6.19 24.66
CA ALA A 92 16.34 -7.57 24.63
C ALA A 92 17.06 -8.29 25.76
N THR A 93 16.34 -9.04 26.58
CA THR A 93 16.93 -9.88 27.60
C THR A 93 17.89 -10.84 26.89
N ASN A 94 19.19 -10.63 27.06
CA ASN A 94 20.20 -11.49 26.47
C ASN A 94 20.19 -12.82 27.23
N HIS A 95 19.35 -13.76 26.78
CA HIS A 95 19.30 -15.12 27.33
C HIS A 95 20.51 -15.96 26.91
N SER A 96 21.37 -15.45 26.01
CA SER A 96 22.64 -16.08 25.72
C SER A 96 23.64 -15.72 26.81
N ILE A 97 23.75 -16.60 27.81
CA ILE A 97 24.98 -16.70 28.59
C ILE A 97 26.04 -17.07 27.56
N ASN A 98 26.87 -16.10 27.18
CA ASN A 98 27.95 -16.29 26.22
C ASN A 98 29.05 -17.13 26.90
N LYS A 99 28.76 -18.42 27.11
CA LYS A 99 29.71 -19.40 27.57
C LYS A 99 30.59 -19.68 26.36
N VAL A 100 31.72 -18.99 26.30
CA VAL A 100 32.77 -19.30 25.34
C VAL A 100 33.18 -20.75 25.58
N PHE A 101 32.73 -21.63 24.71
CA PHE A 101 33.09 -23.05 24.77
C PHE A 101 34.48 -23.19 24.15
N VAL A 102 35.48 -23.36 25.01
CA VAL A 102 36.84 -23.69 24.59
C VAL A 102 37.00 -25.20 24.70
N HIS A 103 37.26 -25.86 23.57
CA HIS A 103 37.50 -27.30 23.56
C HIS A 103 38.80 -27.63 24.32
N PRO A 104 38.84 -28.65 25.20
CA PRO A 104 40.02 -28.97 26.02
C PRO A 104 41.30 -29.22 25.20
N GLU A 105 41.15 -29.77 24.00
CA GLU A 105 42.27 -30.03 23.08
C GLU A 105 42.85 -28.76 22.46
N LEU A 106 42.14 -27.61 22.52
CA LEU A 106 42.68 -26.33 22.06
C LEU A 106 43.89 -25.90 22.92
N LEU A 107 43.87 -26.21 24.22
CA LEU A 107 44.99 -25.93 25.13
C LEU A 107 46.24 -26.77 24.83
N LYS A 108 46.07 -27.91 24.14
CA LYS A 108 47.16 -28.81 23.75
C LYS A 108 47.67 -28.54 22.34
N SER A 109 47.00 -27.68 21.57
CA SER A 109 47.40 -27.39 20.20
C SER A 109 48.50 -26.33 20.17
N SER A 110 49.60 -26.61 19.46
CA SER A 110 50.68 -25.63 19.25
C SER A 110 50.38 -24.65 18.11
N ARG A 111 49.38 -24.95 17.27
CA ARG A 111 48.99 -24.15 16.11
C ARG A 111 47.47 -24.12 16.01
N VAL A 112 46.92 -22.93 15.85
CA VAL A 112 45.51 -22.71 15.51
C VAL A 112 45.47 -22.03 14.15
N PHE A 113 44.56 -22.46 13.29
CA PHE A 113 44.29 -21.76 12.04
C PHE A 113 43.34 -20.60 12.33
N VAL A 114 43.75 -19.40 11.93
CA VAL A 114 42.98 -18.16 11.96
C VAL A 114 42.57 -17.82 10.54
#